data_AF-A0A2S2KQN0-F1
#
_entry.id   AF-A0A2S2KQN0-F1
#
_cell.length_a   1.000
_cell.length_b   1.000
_cell.length_c   1.000
_cell.angle_alpha   90.00
_cell.angle_beta   90.00
_cell.angle_gamma   90.00
#
_symmetry.space_group_name_H-M   'P 1'
#
loop_
_entity.id
_entity.type
_entity.pdbx_description
1 polymer ?
#
loop_
_entity_poly.entity_id
_entity_poly.type
_entity_poly.pdbx_seq_one_letter_code
_entity_poly.pdbx_strand_id
1 'polypeptide(L)'
;MTRKVVIDEDIHGWSEENHDMLRPYKSIIKVGEDSESLKRGSSDEIVADYCNANGCDLFTSDVGFYAKCIKAGIKTIQITNCGFWEKGKKQIFLVKIIESLE
;
A
#
# COMPACT_ATOMS: atom_id res chain seq x y z
N MET A 1 8.74 14.93 -6.18
CA MET A 1 8.82 14.22 -4.89
C MET A 1 9.03 12.75 -5.19
N THR A 2 10.06 12.14 -4.59
CA THR A 2 10.31 10.70 -4.72
C THR A 2 9.34 9.95 -3.83
N ARG A 3 8.34 9.30 -4.44
CA ARG A 3 7.30 8.59 -3.71
C ARG A 3 7.84 7.27 -3.15
N LYS A 4 7.44 6.98 -1.92
CA LYS A 4 7.61 5.67 -1.28
C LYS A 4 6.37 4.84 -1.60
N VAL A 5 6.52 3.52 -1.64
CA VAL A 5 5.39 2.60 -1.73
C VAL A 5 5.48 1.55 -0.64
N VAL A 6 4.33 1.28 -0.02
CA VAL A 6 4.15 0.16 0.89
C VAL A 6 3.54 -1.00 0.12
N ILE A 7 4.01 -2.22 0.40
CA ILE A 7 3.45 -3.47 -0.12
C ILE A 7 2.82 -4.21 1.05
N ASP A 8 1.53 -4.48 0.93
CA ASP A 8 0.78 -5.31 1.89
C ASP A 8 1.41 -6.72 1.99
N GLU A 9 1.43 -7.27 3.21
CA GLU A 9 2.01 -8.57 3.53
C GLU A 9 1.44 -9.66 2.61
N ASP A 10 0.15 -9.53 2.30
CA ASP A 10 -0.64 -10.53 1.63
C ASP A 10 -0.37 -10.66 0.11
N ILE A 11 0.42 -9.75 -0.46
CA ILE A 11 0.80 -9.69 -1.88
C ILE A 11 2.32 -9.59 -2.11
N HIS A 12 3.15 -9.96 -1.13
CA HIS A 12 4.62 -9.97 -1.32
C HIS A 12 5.05 -10.73 -2.58
N GLY A 13 4.47 -11.91 -2.82
CA GLY A 13 4.76 -12.71 -4.03
C GLY A 13 4.40 -11.99 -5.34
N TRP A 14 3.34 -11.18 -5.36
CA TRP A 14 3.02 -10.36 -6.53
C TRP A 14 4.10 -9.30 -6.78
N SER A 15 4.58 -8.66 -5.71
CA SER A 15 5.59 -7.59 -5.80
C SER A 15 6.94 -8.09 -6.35
N GLU A 16 7.26 -9.37 -6.10
CA GLU A 16 8.44 -10.05 -6.64
C GLU A 16 8.29 -10.40 -8.13
N GLU A 17 7.06 -10.62 -8.60
CA GLU A 17 6.78 -10.96 -10.00
C GLU A 17 6.61 -9.69 -10.88
N ASN A 18 6.39 -8.52 -10.27
CA ASN A 18 5.95 -7.30 -10.95
C ASN A 18 6.88 -6.09 -10.69
N HIS A 19 8.20 -6.31 -10.73
CA HIS A 19 9.21 -5.28 -10.47
C HIS A 19 9.07 -4.00 -11.32
N ASP A 20 8.60 -4.11 -12.56
CA ASP A 20 8.41 -2.95 -13.45
C ASP A 20 7.39 -1.94 -12.90
N MET A 21 6.35 -2.42 -12.21
CA MET A 21 5.35 -1.56 -11.55
C MET A 21 5.94 -0.82 -10.34
N LEU A 22 7.01 -1.37 -9.75
CA LEU A 22 7.67 -0.81 -8.57
C LEU A 22 8.84 0.12 -8.92
N ARG A 23 9.38 -0.01 -10.14
CA ARG A 23 10.53 0.77 -10.64
C ARG A 23 10.41 2.30 -10.48
N PRO A 24 9.23 2.93 -10.61
CA PRO A 24 9.11 4.37 -10.41
C PRO A 24 9.30 4.85 -8.97
N TYR A 25 9.23 3.94 -7.98
CA TYR A 25 9.31 4.28 -6.57
C TYR A 25 10.75 4.29 -6.07
N LYS A 26 11.10 5.28 -5.23
CA LYS A 26 12.46 5.39 -4.66
C LYS A 26 12.69 4.40 -3.53
N SER A 27 11.64 4.10 -2.78
CA SER A 27 11.67 3.21 -1.62
C SER A 27 10.46 2.31 -1.68
N ILE A 28 10.71 1.02 -1.50
CA ILE A 28 9.69 -0.02 -1.38
C ILE A 28 9.78 -0.51 0.06
N ILE A 29 8.64 -0.57 0.74
CA ILE A 29 8.54 -0.98 2.14
C ILE A 29 7.57 -2.15 2.19
N LYS A 30 8.07 -3.36 2.44
CA LYS A 30 7.23 -4.55 2.60
C LYS A 30 6.81 -4.70 4.06
N VAL A 31 5.50 -4.84 4.29
CA VAL A 31 4.95 -5.07 5.64
C VAL A 31 5.50 -6.38 6.20
N GLY A 32 6.16 -6.33 7.35
CA GLY A 32 6.71 -7.49 8.04
C GLY A 32 8.13 -7.91 7.61
N GLU A 33 8.73 -7.27 6.61
CA GLU A 33 10.12 -7.53 6.21
C GLU A 33 11.04 -6.33 6.51
N ASP A 34 10.66 -5.12 6.10
CA ASP A 34 11.62 -4.01 5.93
C ASP A 34 11.47 -2.86 6.95
N SER A 35 10.52 -2.93 7.88
CA SER A 35 10.19 -1.81 8.75
C SER A 35 9.92 -2.22 10.20
N GLU A 36 10.61 -1.58 11.15
CA GLU A 36 10.27 -1.69 12.58
C GLU A 36 8.84 -1.19 12.88
N SER A 37 8.34 -0.25 12.07
CA SER A 37 7.02 0.35 12.22
C SER A 37 5.90 -0.46 11.58
N LEU A 38 6.19 -1.25 10.55
CA LEU A 38 5.22 -2.12 9.85
C LEU A 38 5.64 -3.57 10.03
N LYS A 39 5.38 -4.12 11.22
CA LYS A 39 5.67 -5.52 11.54
C LYS A 39 4.67 -6.47 10.89
N ARG A 40 5.02 -7.75 10.86
CA ARG A 40 4.12 -8.81 10.40
C ARG A 40 2.81 -8.77 11.18
N GLY A 41 1.68 -8.88 10.48
CA GLY A 41 0.35 -8.78 11.08
C GLY A 41 -0.02 -7.38 11.58
N SER A 42 0.66 -6.32 11.12
CA SER A 42 0.20 -4.94 11.32
C SER A 42 -1.21 -4.80 10.76
N SER A 43 -2.10 -4.14 11.50
CA SER A 43 -3.45 -3.91 11.02
C SER A 43 -3.46 -2.89 9.87
N ASP A 44 -4.48 -2.99 9.02
CA ASP A 44 -4.72 -2.02 7.95
C ASP A 44 -4.77 -0.57 8.45
N GLU A 45 -5.24 -0.34 9.67
CA GLU A 45 -5.26 0.99 10.31
C GLU A 45 -3.84 1.52 10.54
N ILE A 46 -2.92 0.68 11.07
CA ILE A 46 -1.51 1.04 11.25
C ILE A 46 -0.84 1.30 9.90
N VAL A 47 -1.13 0.48 8.89
CA VAL A 47 -0.59 0.66 7.54
C VAL A 47 -1.10 1.96 6.92
N ALA A 48 -2.39 2.28 7.08
CA ALA A 48 -2.99 3.52 6.60
C ALA A 48 -2.38 4.75 7.27
N ASP A 49 -2.25 4.75 8.61
CA ASP A 49 -1.62 5.83 9.37
C ASP A 49 -0.17 6.05 8.93
N TYR A 50 0.58 4.97 8.75
CA TYR A 50 1.95 5.05 8.26
C TYR A 50 2.02 5.66 6.86
N CYS A 51 1.15 5.23 5.94
CA CYS A 51 1.11 5.76 4.59
C CYS A 51 0.75 7.25 4.59
N ASN A 52 -0.19 7.67 5.44
CA ASN A 52 -0.57 9.06 5.60
C ASN A 52 0.60 9.91 6.10
N ALA A 53 1.20 9.52 7.22
CA ALA A 53 2.29 10.26 7.86
C ALA A 53 3.56 10.35 6.99
N ASN A 54 3.78 9.38 6.10
CA ASN A 54 5.00 9.29 5.29
C ASN A 54 4.81 9.62 3.81
N GLY A 55 3.58 9.94 3.37
CA GLY A 55 3.27 10.19 1.97
C GLY A 55 3.54 8.99 1.06
N CYS A 56 3.11 7.81 1.49
CA CYS A 56 3.29 6.56 0.72
C CYS A 56 2.07 6.26 -0.16
N ASP A 57 2.35 5.70 -1.34
CA ASP A 57 1.35 4.89 -2.05
C ASP A 57 1.31 3.47 -1.41
N LEU A 58 0.24 2.71 -1.63
CA LEU A 58 0.09 1.33 -1.15
C LEU A 58 -0.36 0.41 -2.28
N PHE A 59 0.30 -0.74 -2.43
CA PHE A 59 -0.28 -1.89 -3.12
C PHE A 59 -0.90 -2.84 -2.11
N THR A 60 -2.13 -3.28 -2.37
CA THR A 60 -2.87 -4.25 -1.53
C THR A 60 -3.82 -5.09 -2.40
N SER A 61 -4.28 -6.23 -1.88
CA SER A 61 -5.43 -6.93 -2.45
C SER A 61 -6.76 -6.60 -1.76
N ASP A 62 -6.72 -5.86 -0.65
CA ASP A 62 -7.91 -5.49 0.09
C ASP A 62 -8.55 -4.20 -0.44
N VAL A 63 -9.73 -4.35 -1.06
CA VAL A 63 -10.55 -3.20 -1.46
C VAL A 63 -11.05 -2.46 -0.22
N GLY A 64 -11.24 -3.11 0.93
CA GLY A 64 -11.72 -2.52 2.17
C GLY A 64 -10.79 -1.49 2.81
N PHE A 65 -9.53 -1.44 2.38
CA PHE A 65 -8.50 -0.56 2.93
C PHE A 65 -8.90 0.93 2.94
N TYR A 66 -9.69 1.40 1.96
CA TYR A 66 -10.13 2.80 1.93
C TYR A 66 -10.92 3.21 3.17
N ALA A 67 -11.69 2.28 3.77
CA ALA A 67 -12.47 2.58 4.96
C ALA A 67 -11.55 2.92 6.14
N LYS A 68 -10.34 2.36 6.16
CA LYS A 68 -9.31 2.63 7.16
C LYS A 68 -8.59 3.95 6.88
N CYS A 69 -8.33 4.24 5.60
CA CYS A 69 -7.80 5.55 5.19
C CYS A 69 -8.66 6.71 5.68
N ILE A 70 -9.99 6.59 5.53
CA ILE A 70 -10.94 7.62 5.97
C ILE A 70 -10.85 7.80 7.49
N LYS A 71 -10.77 6.70 8.27
CA LYS A 71 -10.58 6.77 9.73
C LYS A 71 -9.25 7.42 10.12
N ALA A 72 -8.20 7.21 9.34
CA ALA A 72 -6.88 7.80 9.51
C ALA A 72 -6.79 9.30 9.15
N GLY A 73 -7.92 9.95 8.82
CA GLY A 73 -7.96 11.36 8.45
C GLY A 73 -7.48 11.66 7.02
N ILE A 74 -7.38 10.63 6.16
CA ILE A 74 -7.11 10.83 4.74
C ILE A 74 -8.40 11.30 4.06
N LYS A 75 -8.38 12.48 3.43
CA LYS A 75 -9.56 13.06 2.78
C LYS A 75 -9.83 12.43 1.43
N THR A 76 -8.78 12.33 0.62
CA THR A 76 -8.90 11.89 -0.77
C THR A 76 -7.86 10.82 -1.07
N ILE A 77 -8.35 9.68 -1.53
CA ILE A 77 -7.53 8.63 -2.12
C ILE A 77 -7.93 8.37 -3.57
N GLN A 78 -6.98 7.88 -4.35
CA GLN A 78 -7.22 7.31 -5.67
C GLN A 78 -6.91 5.82 -5.62
N ILE A 79 -7.89 4.98 -5.97
CA ILE A 79 -7.71 3.52 -6.07
C ILE A 79 -7.65 3.16 -7.56
N THR A 80 -6.58 2.49 -7.96
CA THR A 80 -6.40 1.97 -9.33
C THR A 80 -6.34 0.45 -9.31
N ASN A 81 -7.20 -0.22 -10.08
CA ASN A 81 -7.11 -1.65 -10.29
C ASN A 81 -5.92 -1.95 -11.22
N CYS A 82 -4.95 -2.74 -10.73
CA CYS A 82 -3.71 -3.07 -11.43
C CYS A 82 -3.76 -4.44 -12.13
N GLY A 83 -4.89 -5.14 -12.05
CA GLY A 83 -5.09 -6.46 -12.64
C GLY A 83 -5.26 -7.56 -11.59
N PHE A 84 -5.39 -8.79 -12.08
CA PHE A 84 -5.54 -9.98 -11.25
C PHE A 84 -4.22 -10.74 -11.19
N TRP A 85 -3.78 -11.07 -9.97
CA TRP A 85 -2.61 -11.91 -9.72
C TRP A 85 -3.04 -13.38 -9.70
N GLU A 86 -2.82 -14.07 -10.82
CA GLU A 86 -3.28 -15.45 -11.04
C GLU A 86 -2.79 -16.44 -9.96
N LYS A 87 -1.51 -16.34 -9.58
CA LYS A 87 -0.89 -17.26 -8.61
C LYS A 87 -1.47 -17.11 -7.20
N GLY A 88 -1.70 -15.87 -6.78
CA GLY A 88 -2.32 -15.57 -5.48
C GLY A 88 -3.84 -15.58 -5.49
N LYS A 89 -4.47 -15.67 -6.67
CA LYS A 89 -5.92 -15.58 -6.91
C LYS A 89 -6.55 -14.32 -6.31
N LYS A 90 -5.90 -13.18 -6.51
CA LYS A 90 -6.25 -11.90 -5.87
C LYS A 90 -6.28 -10.77 -6.89
N GLN A 91 -7.22 -9.84 -6.73
CA GLN A 91 -7.15 -8.57 -7.44
C GLN A 91 -6.09 -7.68 -6.77
N ILE A 92 -5.33 -6.92 -7.54
CA ILE A 92 -4.32 -6.01 -7.01
C ILE A 92 -4.77 -4.57 -7.22
N PHE A 93 -4.65 -3.77 -6.17
CA PHE A 93 -5.01 -2.36 -6.17
C PHE A 93 -3.82 -1.51 -5.78
N LEU A 94 -3.73 -0.33 -6.40
CA LEU A 94 -2.84 0.74 -6.01
C LEU A 94 -3.68 1.85 -5.38
N VAL A 95 -3.43 2.12 -4.11
CA VAL A 95 -4.03 3.21 -3.34
C VAL A 95 -3.03 4.35 -3.27
N LYS A 96 -3.44 5.53 -3.71
CA LYS A 96 -2.64 6.77 -3.64
C LYS A 96 -3.35 7.76 -2.75
N ILE A 97 -2.62 8.38 -1.83
CA ILE A 97 -3.13 9.48 -1.03
C ILE A 97 -2.94 10.78 -1.83
N ILE A 98 -4.03 11.51 -2.05
CA ILE A 98 -4.04 12.75 -2.83
C ILE A 98 -4.09 13.97 -1.91
N GLU A 99 -4.87 13.91 -0.82
CA GLU A 99 -5.00 14.97 0.18
C GLU A 99 -5.22 14.36 1.57
N SER A 100 -4.45 14.81 2.55
CA SER A 100 -4.58 14.47 3.98
C SER A 100 -5.07 15.69 4.78
N LEU A 101 -5.75 15.48 5.90
CA LEU A 101 -6.01 16.56 6.87
C LEU A 101 -4.67 16.98 7.51
N GLU A 102 -4.34 18.27 7.40
CA GLU A 102 -3.23 18.91 8.13
C GLU A 102 -3.51 18.94 9.65
#